data_AF-A0A7D5ZDS6-F1
#
_entry.id   AF-A0A7D5ZDS6-F1
#
_cell.length_a   1.000
_cell.length_b   1.000
_cell.length_c   1.000
_cell.angle_alpha   90.00
_cell.angle_beta   90.00
_cell.angle_gamma   90.00
#
_symmetry.space_group_name_H-M   'P 1'
#
loop_
_entity.id
_entity.type
_entity.pdbx_description
1 polymer ?
#
loop_
_entity_poly.entity_id
_entity_poly.type
_entity_poly.pdbx_seq_one_letter_code
_entity_poly.pdbx_strand_id
1 'polypeptide(L)'
;MKYGNFSFYSERRDVDFDLNGVALDWVDLAKVDVHYLDFLKKYGQYSRDDGLVLYEAEDLCERNLTFETNIYAPGYLLIGDDSGGTGFLLRVKDGGIYSSGLGDMSPNYFKFITTGFEDWAKNDFKID
;
A
#
# COMPACT_ATOMS: atom_id res chain seq x y z
N MET A 1 -9.31 -35.38 -35.08
CA MET A 1 -9.00 -34.72 -33.78
C MET A 1 -7.50 -34.72 -33.56
N LYS A 2 -6.88 -33.54 -33.58
CA LYS A 2 -5.75 -33.10 -32.75
C LYS A 2 -5.58 -31.61 -33.07
N TYR A 3 -6.02 -30.73 -32.18
CA TYR A 3 -5.87 -29.28 -32.31
C TYR A 3 -4.65 -28.83 -31.49
N GLY A 4 -3.75 -28.12 -32.18
CA GLY A 4 -3.04 -26.92 -31.73
C GLY A 4 -2.20 -26.96 -30.46
N ASN A 5 -0.87 -27.00 -30.64
CA ASN A 5 0.07 -26.44 -29.67
C ASN A 5 -0.08 -24.91 -29.70
N PHE A 6 -0.59 -24.32 -28.63
CA PHE A 6 -0.46 -22.87 -28.39
C PHE A 6 0.85 -22.64 -27.63
N SER A 7 1.76 -21.89 -28.26
CA SER A 7 2.91 -21.31 -27.59
C SER A 7 2.42 -20.15 -26.72
N PHE A 8 2.68 -20.19 -25.43
CA PHE A 8 2.57 -19.01 -24.58
C PHE A 8 3.91 -18.30 -24.59
N TYR A 9 4.02 -17.27 -25.44
CA TYR A 9 4.87 -16.13 -25.14
C TYR A 9 4.29 -15.48 -23.89
N SER A 10 4.83 -15.75 -22.71
CA SER A 10 4.75 -14.77 -21.63
C SER A 10 6.03 -13.96 -21.71
N GLU A 11 5.96 -12.83 -22.37
CA GLU A 11 6.90 -11.74 -22.12
C GLU A 11 6.90 -11.53 -20.60
N ARG A 12 7.97 -11.97 -19.93
CA ARG A 12 8.29 -11.43 -18.62
C ARG A 12 8.54 -9.96 -18.87
N ARG A 13 7.52 -9.16 -18.61
CA ARG A 13 7.73 -7.78 -18.26
C ARG A 13 8.36 -7.81 -16.86
N ASP A 14 9.66 -8.07 -16.84
CA ASP A 14 10.57 -7.47 -15.85
C ASP A 14 10.52 -5.96 -16.10
N VAL A 15 9.35 -5.33 -15.87
CA VAL A 15 9.34 -3.89 -15.63
C VAL A 15 9.96 -3.80 -14.26
N ASP A 16 11.14 -3.21 -14.17
CA ASP A 16 11.65 -2.77 -12.89
C ASP A 16 10.51 -2.01 -12.21
N PHE A 17 9.91 -2.61 -11.18
CA PHE A 17 8.94 -1.94 -10.34
C PHE A 17 9.74 -0.92 -9.56
N ASP A 18 9.91 0.22 -10.20
CA ASP A 18 10.82 1.25 -9.78
C ASP A 18 10.09 2.23 -8.87
N LEU A 19 10.10 1.93 -7.58
CA LEU A 19 9.70 2.92 -6.58
C LEU A 19 10.66 4.13 -6.53
N ASN A 20 11.83 4.09 -7.19
CA ASN A 20 12.72 5.26 -7.24
C ASN A 20 12.14 6.43 -8.05
N GLY A 21 11.07 6.21 -8.84
CA GLY A 21 10.28 7.27 -9.47
C GLY A 21 9.14 7.82 -8.60
N VAL A 22 8.80 7.13 -7.50
CA VAL A 22 7.81 7.58 -6.53
C VAL A 22 8.55 8.49 -5.55
N ALA A 23 8.21 9.77 -5.51
CA ALA A 23 8.89 10.77 -4.68
C ALA A 23 8.55 10.61 -3.19
N LEU A 24 8.93 9.46 -2.61
CA LEU A 24 8.86 9.14 -1.17
C LEU A 24 10.25 9.26 -0.54
N ASP A 25 11.00 10.30 -0.86
CA ASP A 25 12.40 10.50 -0.44
C ASP A 25 12.59 10.53 1.09
N TRP A 26 11.50 10.69 1.85
CA TRP A 26 11.49 10.64 3.32
C TRP A 26 11.33 9.23 3.90
N VAL A 27 11.08 8.22 3.04
CA VAL A 27 10.94 6.82 3.44
C VAL A 27 12.14 6.02 2.97
N ASP A 28 12.77 5.36 3.93
CA ASP A 28 13.75 4.33 3.63
C ASP A 28 13.02 3.07 3.15
N LEU A 29 12.88 2.93 1.82
CA LEU A 29 12.21 1.79 1.19
C LEU A 29 12.83 0.44 1.58
N ALA A 30 14.11 0.40 1.97
CA ALA A 30 14.76 -0.82 2.45
C ALA A 30 14.24 -1.28 3.82
N LYS A 31 13.49 -0.42 4.55
CA LYS A 31 12.83 -0.77 5.80
C LYS A 31 11.36 -1.11 5.64
N VAL A 32 10.74 -0.73 4.52
CA VAL A 32 9.32 -1.00 4.27
C VAL A 32 9.05 -2.51 4.26
N ASP A 33 7.88 -2.91 4.78
CA ASP A 33 7.45 -4.30 4.82
C ASP A 33 7.52 -4.92 3.42
N VAL A 34 8.33 -5.98 3.27
CA VAL A 34 8.55 -6.66 1.99
C VAL A 34 7.26 -7.22 1.41
N HIS A 35 6.32 -7.64 2.24
CA HIS A 35 5.03 -8.17 1.78
C HIS A 35 4.17 -7.09 1.15
N TYR A 36 4.27 -5.85 1.64
CA TYR A 36 3.62 -4.70 1.00
C TYR A 36 4.27 -4.37 -0.34
N LEU A 37 5.60 -4.38 -0.42
CA LEU A 37 6.32 -4.13 -1.67
C LEU A 37 6.00 -5.20 -2.72
N ASP A 38 5.94 -6.48 -2.33
CA ASP A 38 5.57 -7.58 -3.20
C ASP A 38 4.10 -7.49 -3.65
N PHE A 39 3.22 -7.04 -2.77
CA PHE A 39 1.83 -6.76 -3.10
C PHE A 39 1.71 -5.66 -4.15
N LEU A 40 2.36 -4.51 -3.96
CA LEU A 40 2.33 -3.41 -4.92
C LEU A 40 2.84 -3.85 -6.30
N LYS A 41 3.95 -4.59 -6.33
CA LYS A 41 4.53 -5.17 -7.56
C LYS A 41 3.55 -6.06 -8.32
N LYS A 42 2.79 -6.86 -7.58
CA LYS A 42 1.96 -7.91 -8.14
C LYS A 42 0.59 -7.41 -8.57
N TYR A 43 0.01 -6.50 -7.80
CA TYR A 43 -1.40 -6.10 -7.94
C TYR A 43 -1.57 -4.66 -8.40
N GLY A 44 -0.59 -3.77 -8.19
CA GLY A 44 -0.80 -2.35 -8.33
C GLY A 44 -1.86 -1.87 -7.35
N GLN A 45 -2.93 -1.27 -7.85
CA GLN A 45 -4.10 -0.92 -7.05
C GLN A 45 -4.92 -2.16 -6.69
N TYR A 46 -5.50 -2.16 -5.49
CA TYR A 46 -6.51 -3.12 -5.06
C TYR A 46 -7.71 -2.38 -4.50
N SER A 47 -8.92 -2.84 -4.84
CA SER A 47 -10.16 -2.27 -4.33
C SER A 47 -11.15 -3.36 -3.94
N ARG A 48 -12.02 -3.02 -2.99
CA ARG A 48 -13.16 -3.83 -2.55
C ARG A 48 -14.47 -3.07 -2.71
N ASP A 49 -15.56 -3.82 -2.84
CA ASP A 49 -16.91 -3.27 -3.01
C ASP A 49 -17.41 -2.45 -1.80
N ASP A 50 -16.79 -2.60 -0.64
CA ASP A 50 -17.08 -1.83 0.57
C ASP A 50 -16.31 -0.51 0.68
N GLY A 51 -15.57 -0.13 -0.37
CA GLY A 51 -14.91 1.16 -0.48
C GLY A 51 -13.44 1.16 -0.06
N LEU A 52 -12.89 0.05 0.45
CA LEU A 52 -11.45 -0.05 0.67
C LEU A 52 -10.70 0.06 -0.67
N VAL A 53 -9.73 0.98 -0.71
CA VAL A 53 -8.77 1.12 -1.79
C VAL A 53 -7.37 1.09 -1.21
N LEU A 54 -6.52 0.19 -1.70
CA LEU A 54 -5.07 0.25 -1.51
C LEU A 54 -4.43 0.82 -2.77
N TYR A 55 -3.59 1.83 -2.60
CA TYR A 55 -3.07 2.65 -3.69
C TYR A 55 -2.07 1.89 -4.57
N GLU A 56 -2.11 2.21 -5.87
CA GLU A 56 -0.96 1.94 -6.76
C GLU A 56 0.19 2.92 -6.49
N ALA A 57 1.33 2.70 -7.15
CA ALA A 57 2.56 3.45 -6.88
C ALA A 57 2.41 4.96 -7.17
N GLU A 58 1.71 5.32 -8.24
CA GLU A 58 1.45 6.69 -8.65
C GLU A 58 0.60 7.43 -7.60
N ASP A 59 -0.53 6.83 -7.22
CA ASP A 59 -1.44 7.36 -6.19
C ASP A 59 -0.76 7.45 -4.83
N LEU A 60 0.14 6.52 -4.50
CA LEU A 60 0.87 6.50 -3.23
C LEU A 60 1.60 7.82 -3.00
N CYS A 61 2.31 8.32 -4.01
CA CYS A 61 3.03 9.59 -3.92
C CYS A 61 2.07 10.77 -3.72
N GLU A 62 1.08 10.89 -4.62
CA GLU A 62 0.14 12.01 -4.62
C GLU A 62 -0.63 12.10 -3.29
N ARG A 63 -1.10 10.95 -2.79
CA ARG A 63 -1.89 10.88 -1.56
C ARG A 63 -1.05 11.19 -0.33
N ASN A 64 0.15 10.64 -0.21
CA ASN A 64 1.01 10.95 0.93
C ASN A 64 1.41 12.43 0.98
N LEU A 65 1.62 13.06 -0.19
CA LEU A 65 1.87 14.51 -0.28
C LEU A 65 0.63 15.34 0.07
N THR A 66 -0.54 14.95 -0.45
CA THR A 66 -1.81 15.64 -0.18
C THR A 66 -2.14 15.68 1.31
N PHE A 67 -1.87 14.59 2.03
CA PHE A 67 -2.10 14.49 3.47
C PHE A 67 -0.87 14.83 4.31
N GLU A 68 0.20 15.33 3.69
CA GLU A 68 1.45 15.74 4.34
C GLU A 68 1.96 14.69 5.34
N THR A 69 1.89 13.40 4.96
CA THR A 69 2.16 12.27 5.87
C THR A 69 3.60 12.32 6.39
N ASN A 70 4.53 12.84 5.59
CA ASN A 70 5.91 13.10 5.97
C ASN A 70 6.05 14.13 7.12
N ILE A 71 5.10 15.06 7.25
CA ILE A 71 5.10 16.12 8.27
C ILE A 71 4.34 15.64 9.50
N TYR A 72 3.11 15.15 9.33
CA TYR A 72 2.25 14.82 10.48
C TYR A 72 2.51 13.42 11.05
N ALA A 73 2.91 12.46 10.21
CA ALA A 73 3.14 11.08 10.60
C ALA A 73 4.50 10.53 10.09
N PRO A 74 5.63 11.15 10.46
CA PRO A 74 6.94 10.69 10.03
C PRO A 74 7.18 9.23 10.44
N GLY A 75 7.68 8.43 9.50
CA GLY A 75 7.87 6.98 9.67
C GLY A 75 6.64 6.13 9.36
N TYR A 76 5.56 6.75 8.87
CA TYR A 76 4.40 6.07 8.32
C TYR A 76 4.23 6.39 6.82
N LEU A 77 3.55 5.49 6.12
CA LEU A 77 3.08 5.65 4.76
C LEU A 77 1.57 5.50 4.75
N LEU A 78 0.85 6.44 4.16
CA LEU A 78 -0.54 6.25 3.81
C LEU A 78 -0.61 5.33 2.59
N ILE A 79 -1.20 4.15 2.73
CA ILE A 79 -1.19 3.10 1.71
C ILE A 79 -2.58 2.83 1.11
N GLY A 80 -3.62 3.49 1.63
CA GLY A 80 -4.99 3.33 1.17
C GLY A 80 -6.00 4.16 1.97
N ASP A 81 -7.26 4.11 1.57
CA ASP A 81 -8.39 4.71 2.27
C ASP A 81 -9.70 3.92 2.06
N ASP A 82 -10.76 4.28 2.79
CA ASP A 82 -12.09 3.69 2.69
C ASP A 82 -13.08 4.52 1.86
N SER A 83 -12.61 5.58 1.18
CA SER A 83 -13.41 6.61 0.50
C SER A 83 -14.47 7.33 1.37
N GLY A 84 -14.50 7.04 2.68
CA GLY A 84 -15.37 7.62 3.70
C GLY A 84 -14.65 8.57 4.66
N GLY A 85 -13.34 8.79 4.45
CA GLY A 85 -12.52 9.70 5.22
C GLY A 85 -11.55 9.01 6.20
N THR A 86 -11.46 7.68 6.18
CA THR A 86 -10.46 6.91 6.93
C THR A 86 -9.31 6.52 6.01
N GLY A 87 -8.08 6.81 6.42
CA GLY A 87 -6.85 6.38 5.77
C GLY A 87 -6.22 5.19 6.50
N PHE A 88 -5.52 4.34 5.75
CA PHE A 88 -4.76 3.20 6.26
C PHE A 88 -3.27 3.46 6.14
N LEU A 89 -2.56 3.35 7.26
CA LEU A 89 -1.14 3.67 7.34
C LEU A 89 -0.30 2.43 7.64
N LEU A 90 0.77 2.25 6.88
CA LEU A 90 1.83 1.30 7.15
C LEU A 90 2.95 1.98 7.92
N ARG A 91 3.36 1.40 9.05
CA ARG A 91 4.51 1.87 9.80
C ARG A 91 5.80 1.29 9.23
N VAL A 92 6.67 2.16 8.73
CA VAL A 92 7.89 1.78 7.99
C VAL A 92 8.84 0.94 8.85
N LYS A 93 8.89 1.14 10.18
CA LYS A 93 9.90 0.47 11.01
C LYS A 93 9.67 -1.04 11.20
N ASP A 94 8.43 -1.50 11.13
CA ASP A 94 8.03 -2.86 11.52
C ASP A 94 6.80 -3.43 10.79
N GLY A 95 6.23 -2.71 9.82
CA GLY A 95 5.11 -3.18 9.01
C GLY A 95 3.73 -3.07 9.66
N GLY A 96 3.63 -2.55 10.89
CA GLY A 96 2.35 -2.40 11.58
C GLY A 96 1.35 -1.55 10.79
N ILE A 97 0.09 -2.00 10.74
CA ILE A 97 -1.00 -1.33 10.03
C ILE A 97 -1.89 -0.58 11.03
N TYR A 98 -2.23 0.65 10.66
CA TYR A 98 -3.02 1.57 11.45
C TYR A 98 -4.12 2.20 10.60
N SER A 99 -5.16 2.74 11.24
CA SER A 99 -6.11 3.65 10.61
C SER A 99 -6.17 4.99 11.31
N SER A 100 -6.47 6.04 10.55
CA SER A 100 -6.77 7.37 11.08
C SER A 100 -7.82 8.06 10.23
N GLY A 101 -8.53 9.04 10.80
CA GLY A 101 -9.27 9.98 9.98
C GLY A 101 -8.29 10.82 9.15
N LEU A 102 -8.52 10.95 7.84
CA LEU A 102 -7.66 11.72 6.93
C LEU A 102 -7.63 13.22 7.25
N GLY A 103 -8.60 13.71 8.03
CA GLY A 103 -8.60 15.07 8.58
C GLY A 103 -7.71 15.26 9.82
N ASP A 104 -7.17 14.20 10.40
CA ASP A 104 -6.26 14.23 11.55
C ASP A 104 -5.20 13.12 11.42
N MET A 105 -4.07 13.47 10.81
CA MET A 105 -2.95 12.57 10.54
C MET A 105 -1.95 12.47 11.70
N SER A 106 -2.37 12.80 12.92
CA SER A 106 -1.54 12.69 14.12
C SER A 106 -1.43 11.23 14.60
N PRO A 107 -0.21 10.67 14.74
CA PRO A 107 -0.01 9.29 15.23
C PRO A 107 -0.59 9.02 16.62
N ASN A 108 -0.88 10.05 17.41
CA ASN A 108 -1.50 9.93 18.72
C ASN A 108 -2.94 9.38 18.66
N TYR A 109 -3.61 9.49 17.51
CA TYR A 109 -4.99 9.04 17.31
C TYR A 109 -5.10 7.84 16.38
N PHE A 110 -3.97 7.31 15.92
CA PHE A 110 -3.96 6.14 15.07
C PHE A 110 -4.51 4.93 15.82
N LYS A 111 -5.45 4.24 15.18
CA LYS A 111 -6.01 2.98 15.68
C LYS A 111 -5.20 1.84 15.09
N PHE A 112 -4.71 0.96 15.96
CA PHE A 112 -3.99 -0.23 15.53
C PHE A 112 -4.95 -1.23 14.86
N ILE A 113 -4.53 -1.81 13.74
CA ILE A 113 -5.25 -2.89 13.03
C ILE A 113 -4.50 -4.21 13.21
N THR A 114 -3.24 -4.27 12.76
CA THR A 114 -2.43 -5.49 12.83
C THR A 114 -0.93 -5.19 12.83
N THR A 115 -0.11 -6.19 13.16
CA THR A 115 1.36 -6.06 13.29
C THR A 115 2.12 -6.08 11.97
N GLY A 116 1.50 -6.51 10.86
CA GLY A 116 2.19 -6.64 9.58
C GLY A 116 1.22 -6.65 8.39
N PHE A 117 1.72 -6.26 7.22
CA PHE A 117 0.88 -6.22 6.01
C PHE A 117 0.41 -7.62 5.59
N GLU A 118 1.27 -8.63 5.74
CA GLU A 118 0.93 -10.02 5.40
C GLU A 118 -0.24 -10.55 6.22
N ASP A 119 -0.28 -10.25 7.52
CA ASP A 119 -1.37 -10.65 8.42
C ASP A 119 -2.67 -9.93 8.05
N TRP A 120 -2.60 -8.67 7.62
CA TRP A 120 -3.77 -7.95 7.13
C TRP A 120 -4.32 -8.59 5.86
N ALA A 121 -3.44 -8.89 4.89
CA ALA A 121 -3.81 -9.52 3.63
C ALA A 121 -4.39 -10.94 3.82
N LYS A 122 -3.85 -11.73 4.75
CA LYS A 122 -4.39 -13.07 5.11
C LYS A 122 -5.79 -12.99 5.69
N ASN A 123 -6.15 -11.87 6.31
CA ASN A 123 -7.49 -11.59 6.83
C ASN A 123 -8.32 -10.74 5.87
N ASP A 124 -8.03 -10.81 4.57
CA ASP A 124 -8.75 -10.10 3.51
C ASP A 124 -8.84 -8.60 3.75
N PHE A 125 -7.82 -7.99 4.35
CA PHE A 125 -7.79 -6.56 4.69
C PHE A 125 -8.96 -6.09 5.57
N LYS A 126 -9.42 -6.94 6.51
CA LYS A 126 -10.51 -6.60 7.43
C LYS A 126 -10.26 -5.27 8.17
N ILE A 127 -11.30 -4.45 8.22
CA ILE A 127 -11.35 -3.14 8.91
C ILE A 127 -12.38 -3.34 10.03
N ASP A 128 -11.95 -3.28 11.28
CA ASP A 128 -12.78 -3.56 12.45
C ASP A 128 -13.69 -2.38 12.85
#